data_AF-A0A2A6NN65-F1
#
_entry.id   AF-A0A2A6NN65-F1
#
_cell.length_a   1.000
_cell.length_b   1.000
_cell.length_c   1.000
_cell.angle_alpha   90.00
_cell.angle_beta   90.00
_cell.angle_gamma   90.00
#
_symmetry.space_group_name_H-M   'P 1'
#
loop_
_entity.id
_entity.type
_entity.pdbx_description
1 polymer ?
#
loop_
_entity_poly.entity_id
_entity_poly.type
_entity_poly.pdbx_seq_one_letter_code
_entity_poly.pdbx_strand_id
1 'polypeptide(L)' 'MLDTRLTSAHRLLTDRLWDERSISSIAFEAGFGDLPCFNRTFRRRYGATPSEIRAAARR' A
#
# COMPACT_ATOMS: atom_id res chain seq x y z
N MET A 1 -1.18 3.43 15.59
CA MET A 1 -1.37 2.06 15.07
C MET A 1 -1.71 2.04 13.59
N LEU A 2 -2.73 2.77 13.10
CA LEU A 2 -3.06 2.81 11.65
C LEU A 2 -2.00 3.53 10.80
N ASP A 3 -1.44 4.64 11.29
CA ASP A 3 -0.42 5.42 10.55
C ASP A 3 0.88 4.62 10.31
N THR A 4 1.28 3.79 11.29
CA THR A 4 2.41 2.87 11.16
C THR A 4 2.17 1.83 10.06
N ARG A 5 0.96 1.24 10.02
CA ARG A 5 0.58 0.26 8.98
C ARG A 5 0.57 0.88 7.60
N LEU A 6 0.04 2.10 7.48
CA LEU A 6 0.05 2.86 6.23
C LEU A 6 1.47 3.18 5.75
N THR A 7 2.36 3.54 6.67
CA THR A 7 3.78 3.79 6.37
C THR A 7 4.49 2.52 5.91
N SER A 8 4.24 1.37 6.57
CA SER A 8 4.76 0.07 6.13
C SER A 8 4.25 -0.29 4.73
N ALA A 9 2.94 -0.16 4.49
CA ALA A 9 2.35 -0.42 3.18
C ALA A 9 2.99 0.48 2.10
N HIS A 10 3.19 1.76 2.38
CA HIS A 10 3.83 2.69 1.46
C HIS A 10 5.26 2.24 1.11
N ARG A 11 6.07 1.83 2.11
CA ARG A 11 7.41 1.31 1.86
C ARG A 11 7.40 0.08 0.96
N LEU A 12 6.52 -0.88 1.24
CA LEU A 12 6.36 -2.09 0.44
C LEU A 12 5.92 -1.79 -1.00
N LEU A 13 5.05 -0.80 -1.20
CA LEU A 13 4.60 -0.39 -2.54
C LEU A 13 5.69 0.29 -3.36
N THR A 14 6.66 0.92 -2.72
CA THR A 14 7.80 1.58 -3.36
C THR A 14 9.02 0.65 -3.51
N ASP A 15 9.00 -0.52 -2.89
CA ASP A 15 10.09 -1.49 -2.95
C ASP A 15 9.96 -2.35 -4.21
N ARG A 16 11.03 -2.38 -5.02
CA ARG A 16 11.08 -3.17 -6.25
C ARG A 16 11.03 -4.68 -5.99
N LEU A 17 11.43 -5.15 -4.81
CA LEU A 17 11.32 -6.57 -4.45
C LEU A 17 9.86 -7.02 -4.31
N TRP A 18 8.95 -6.07 -4.05
CA TRP A 18 7.53 -6.32 -3.86
C TRP A 18 6.70 -6.03 -5.10
N ASP A 19 7.37 -5.76 -6.22
CA ASP A 19 6.71 -5.32 -7.44
C ASP A 19 5.90 -6.42 -8.12
N GLU A 20 6.32 -7.68 -7.94
CA GLU A 20 5.60 -8.88 -8.38
C GLU A 20 4.45 -9.26 -7.43
N ARG A 21 4.40 -8.67 -6.23
CA ARG A 21 3.36 -8.98 -5.23
C ARG A 21 2.09 -8.18 -5.52
N SER A 22 0.95 -8.80 -5.24
CA SER A 22 -0.35 -8.13 -5.35
C SER A 22 -0.52 -7.09 -4.24
N ILE A 23 -1.31 -6.04 -4.53
CA ILE A 23 -1.67 -5.02 -3.53
C ILE A 23 -2.35 -5.67 -2.31
N SER A 24 -3.04 -6.81 -2.49
CA SER A 24 -3.64 -7.58 -1.41
C SER A 24 -2.64 -8.24 -0.49
N SER A 25 -1.58 -8.85 -1.02
CA SER A 25 -0.50 -9.36 -0.17
C SER A 25 0.17 -8.23 0.61
N ILE A 26 0.40 -7.08 -0.02
CA ILE A 26 1.00 -5.91 0.64
C ILE A 26 0.10 -5.37 1.77
N ALA A 27 -1.21 -5.28 1.51
CA ALA A 27 -2.17 -4.85 2.53
C ALA A 27 -2.19 -5.82 3.73
N PHE A 28 -2.15 -7.12 3.47
CA PHE A 28 -2.13 -8.14 4.51
C PHE A 28 -0.84 -8.08 5.36
N GLU A 29 0.32 -7.96 4.72
CA GLU A 29 1.63 -7.77 5.38
C GLU A 29 1.69 -6.48 6.21
N ALA A 30 1.04 -5.42 5.72
CA ALA A 30 0.89 -4.18 6.47
C ALA A 30 -0.13 -4.28 7.62
N GLY A 31 -0.82 -5.42 7.79
CA GLY A 31 -1.77 -5.67 8.88
C GLY A 31 -3.20 -5.17 8.61
N PHE A 32 -3.61 -5.12 7.33
CA PHE A 32 -4.99 -4.87 6.94
C PHE A 32 -5.70 -6.19 6.61
N GLY A 33 -6.88 -6.41 7.21
CA GLY A 33 -7.74 -7.57 6.91
C GLY A 33 -8.60 -7.37 5.66
N ASP A 34 -8.83 -6.11 5.26
CA ASP A 34 -9.76 -5.77 4.17
C ASP A 34 -9.14 -4.82 3.16
N LEU A 35 -9.04 -5.26 1.91
CA LEU A 35 -8.58 -4.46 0.78
C LEU A 35 -9.40 -3.17 0.55
N PRO A 36 -10.75 -3.23 0.57
CA PRO A 36 -11.57 -2.05 0.34
C PRO A 36 -11.39 -1.00 1.44
N CYS A 37 -11.20 -1.45 2.69
CA CYS A 37 -10.94 -0.56 3.80
C CYS A 37 -9.55 0.08 3.66
N PHE A 38 -8.52 -0.72 3.39
CA PHE A 38 -7.15 -0.27 3.12
C PHE A 38 -7.08 0.78 2.01
N ASN A 39 -7.67 0.51 0.84
CA ASN A 39 -7.65 1.44 -0.29
C ASN A 39 -8.26 2.80 0.06
N ARG A 40 -9.38 2.81 0.81
CA ARG A 40 -10.02 4.06 1.25
C ARG A 40 -9.16 4.83 2.24
N THR A 41 -8.61 4.20 3.28
CA THR A 41 -7.75 4.88 4.26
C THR A 41 -6.42 5.31 3.66
N PHE A 42 -5.81 4.48 2.81
CA PHE A 42 -4.56 4.79 2.12
C PHE A 42 -4.73 6.01 1.21
N ARG A 43 -5.77 6.02 0.36
CA ARG A 43 -6.08 7.18 -0.48
C ARG A 43 -6.40 8.43 0.34
N ARG A 44 -7.13 8.30 1.44
CA ARG A 44 -7.42 9.44 2.33
C ARG A 44 -6.15 10.03 2.96
N ARG A 45 -5.12 9.21 3.20
CA ARG A 45 -3.86 9.62 3.85
C ARG A 45 -2.81 10.15 2.87
N TYR A 46 -2.67 9.50 1.71
CA TYR A 46 -1.62 9.80 0.72
C TYR A 46 -2.15 10.54 -0.52
N GLY A 47 -3.48 10.71 -0.66
CA GLY A 47 -4.09 11.33 -1.82
C GLY A 47 -4.14 10.44 -3.07
N ALA A 48 -3.42 9.32 -3.07
CA ALA A 48 -3.29 8.38 -4.19
C ALA A 48 -3.61 6.95 -3.75
N THR A 49 -3.97 6.11 -4.72
CA THR A 49 -4.18 4.68 -4.51
C THR A 49 -2.84 3.94 -4.43
N PRO A 50 -2.80 2.76 -3.78
CA PRO A 50 -1.60 1.93 -3.72
C PRO A 50 -1.00 1.61 -5.10
N SER A 51 -1.86 1.35 -6.08
CA SER A 51 -1.44 1.06 -7.46
C SER A 51 -0.79 2.26 -8.14
N GLU A 52 -1.29 3.48 -7.89
CA GLU A 52 -0.70 4.72 -8.43
C GLU A 52 0.67 4.99 -7.82
N ILE A 53 0.82 4.87 -6.49
CA ILE A 53 2.12 5.00 -5.81
C ILE A 53 3.12 3.99 -6.37
N ARG A 54 2.70 2.73 -6.53
CA ARG A 54 3.54 1.69 -7.11
C ARG A 54 3.93 2.00 -8.56
N ALA A 55 2.98 2.43 -9.39
CA ALA A 55 3.26 2.82 -10.76
C ALA A 55 4.23 4.01 -10.84
N ALA A 56 4.11 4.99 -9.92
CA ALA A 56 5.03 6.11 -9.82
C ALA A 56 6.44 5.69 -9.38
N ALA A 57 6.56 4.68 -8.51
CA ALA A 57 7.85 4.13 -8.07
C ALA A 57 8.55 3.25 -9.13
N ARG A 58 7.79 2.69 -10.08
CA ARG A 58 8.33 1.95 -11.23
C ARG A 58 8.87 2.83 -12.34
N ARG A 59 8.44 4.09 -12.40
CA ARG A 59 8.80 5.05 -13.44
C ARG A 59 10.19 5.63 -13.20
#